data_AF-A0A197JYW5-F1
#
_entry.id   AF-A0A197JYW5-F1
#
_cell.length_a   1.000
_cell.length_b   1.000
_cell.length_c   1.000
_cell.angle_alpha   90.00
_cell.angle_beta   90.00
_cell.angle_gamma   90.00
#
_symmetry.space_group_name_H-M   'P 1'
#
loop_
_entity.id
_entity.type
_entity.pdbx_description
1 polymer ?
#
loop_
_entity_poly.entity_id
_entity_poly.type
_entity_poly.pdbx_seq_one_letter_code
_entity_poly.pdbx_strand_id
1 'polypeptide(L)'
;MTPAIFGLRLVMVFVALVNFSITIAFYAYLIPLINKVPDGFDSSQEAYEFYWGDYAIIIASVVLLIAYLYSIWGKKAHISNKYARAVLMLLPALFLIGVQLRQVDLTIKFAKMVNESRPSSALQIEPFSCANSDGSVDAKCSLMMSHIFVPVVTGFFTIIEVAVTLFRGSLQPTPADNIEIK
;
A
#
# COMPACT_ATOMS: atom_id res chain seq x y z
N MET A 1 -16.21 -10.28 -21.09
CA MET A 1 -15.14 -10.52 -20.09
C MET A 1 -15.49 -11.78 -19.32
N THR A 2 -14.54 -12.68 -19.13
CA THR A 2 -14.73 -13.89 -18.31
C THR A 2 -14.98 -13.48 -16.84
N PRO A 3 -16.03 -14.00 -16.17
CA PRO A 3 -16.51 -13.49 -14.88
C PRO A 3 -15.45 -13.53 -13.76
N ALA A 4 -14.55 -14.51 -13.79
CA ALA A 4 -13.47 -14.64 -12.81
C ALA A 4 -12.46 -13.47 -12.83
N ILE A 5 -12.25 -12.84 -13.98
CA ILE A 5 -11.27 -11.75 -14.15
C ILE A 5 -11.87 -10.43 -13.71
N PHE A 6 -13.17 -10.25 -13.97
CA PHE A 6 -13.90 -9.09 -13.48
C PHE A 6 -13.93 -9.09 -11.94
N GLY A 7 -14.18 -10.26 -11.33
CA GLY A 7 -14.09 -10.44 -9.88
C GLY A 7 -12.70 -10.09 -9.34
N LEU A 8 -11.62 -10.61 -9.94
CA LEU A 8 -10.25 -10.29 -9.53
C LEU A 8 -9.97 -8.78 -9.60
N ARG A 9 -10.35 -8.11 -10.71
CA ARG A 9 -10.14 -6.66 -10.87
C ARG A 9 -10.93 -5.83 -9.88
N LEU A 10 -12.13 -6.26 -9.52
CA LEU A 10 -12.96 -5.60 -8.52
C LEU A 10 -12.34 -5.72 -7.12
N VAL A 11 -11.83 -6.90 -6.77
CA VAL A 11 -11.03 -7.10 -5.54
C VAL A 11 -9.80 -6.21 -5.55
N MET A 12 -9.08 -6.11 -6.67
CA MET A 12 -7.90 -5.23 -6.77
C MET A 12 -8.24 -3.75 -6.59
N VAL A 13 -9.37 -3.28 -7.15
CA VAL A 13 -9.86 -1.91 -6.91
C VAL A 13 -10.16 -1.71 -5.43
N PHE A 14 -10.84 -2.66 -4.79
CA PHE A 14 -11.14 -2.57 -3.37
C PHE A 14 -9.87 -2.48 -2.52
N VAL A 15 -8.89 -3.36 -2.77
CA VAL A 15 -7.61 -3.37 -2.05
C VAL A 15 -6.84 -2.06 -2.29
N ALA A 16 -6.77 -1.58 -3.53
CA ALA A 16 -6.11 -0.32 -3.86
C ALA A 16 -6.81 0.89 -3.23
N LEU A 17 -8.15 0.87 -3.11
CA LEU A 17 -8.92 1.91 -2.46
C LEU A 17 -8.66 1.93 -0.95
N VAL A 18 -8.67 0.77 -0.29
CA VAL A 18 -8.35 0.66 1.14
C VAL A 18 -6.94 1.17 1.41
N ASN A 19 -5.96 0.77 0.59
CA ASN A 19 -4.60 1.27 0.66
C ASN A 19 -4.52 2.79 0.52
N PHE A 20 -5.22 3.36 -0.46
CA PHE A 20 -5.27 4.80 -0.67
C PHE A 20 -5.93 5.55 0.50
N SER A 21 -7.04 5.05 1.03
CA SER A 21 -7.73 5.64 2.18
C SER A 21 -6.85 5.66 3.42
N ILE A 22 -6.11 4.58 3.70
CA ILE A 22 -5.17 4.51 4.83
C ILE A 22 -3.99 5.46 4.61
N THR A 23 -3.45 5.51 3.38
CA THR A 23 -2.39 6.45 3.01
C THR A 23 -2.84 7.89 3.26
N ILE A 24 -4.04 8.28 2.80
CA ILE A 24 -4.61 9.60 3.08
C ILE A 24 -4.75 9.83 4.58
N ALA A 25 -5.35 8.89 5.32
CA ALA A 25 -5.56 9.05 6.74
C ALA A 25 -4.22 9.25 7.49
N PHE A 26 -3.17 8.55 7.07
CA PHE A 26 -1.84 8.72 7.65
C PHE A 26 -1.27 10.13 7.38
N TYR A 27 -1.16 10.53 6.10
CA TYR A 27 -0.51 11.79 5.74
C TYR A 27 -1.36 13.05 6.00
N ALA A 28 -2.68 12.96 5.84
CA ALA A 28 -3.57 14.12 5.98
C ALA A 28 -4.11 14.31 7.41
N TYR A 29 -4.13 13.26 8.24
CA TYR A 29 -4.67 13.34 9.60
C TYR A 29 -3.61 13.06 10.67
N LEU A 30 -2.85 11.97 10.56
CA LEU A 30 -1.90 11.60 11.63
C LEU A 30 -0.67 12.52 11.69
N ILE A 31 -0.03 12.82 10.55
CA ILE A 31 1.14 13.71 10.52
C ILE A 31 0.83 15.12 11.06
N PRO A 32 -0.25 15.79 10.63
CA PRO A 32 -0.62 17.08 11.20
C PRO A 32 -0.94 17.00 12.70
N LEU A 33 -1.47 15.87 13.18
CA LEU A 33 -1.75 15.67 14.60
C LEU A 33 -0.46 15.51 15.41
N ILE A 34 0.54 14.80 14.88
CA ILE A 34 1.88 14.67 15.48
C ILE A 34 2.56 16.05 15.53
N ASN A 35 2.47 16.83 14.46
CA ASN A 35 3.07 18.17 14.37
C ASN A 35 2.33 19.25 15.19
N LYS A 36 1.13 18.97 15.71
CA LYS A 36 0.31 19.93 16.50
C LYS A 36 0.31 19.66 18.01
N VAL A 37 1.05 18.66 18.49
CA VAL A 37 1.13 18.40 19.94
C VAL A 37 1.73 19.66 20.60
N PRO A 38 1.02 20.34 21.52
CA PRO A 38 1.44 21.65 22.02
C PRO A 38 2.77 21.55 22.75
N ASP A 39 3.61 22.57 22.53
CA ASP A 39 4.94 22.85 23.10
C ASP A 39 4.96 22.97 24.64
N GLY A 40 4.48 21.94 25.36
CA GLY A 40 4.56 21.84 26.81
C GLY A 40 5.83 21.13 27.31
N PHE A 41 6.60 20.54 26.39
CA PHE A 41 7.83 19.81 26.66
C PHE A 41 8.83 20.14 25.54
N ASP A 42 9.88 20.88 25.91
CA ASP A 42 11.08 21.24 25.16
C ASP A 42 11.01 21.31 23.62
N SER A 43 11.41 22.48 23.13
CA SER A 43 11.52 22.97 21.76
C SER A 43 12.46 22.19 20.82
N SER A 44 12.43 20.86 20.84
CA SER A 44 13.22 19.98 19.97
C SER A 44 12.41 18.90 19.28
N GLN A 45 11.08 18.92 19.33
CA GLN A 45 10.27 18.11 18.42
C GLN A 45 10.29 18.75 17.03
N GLU A 46 11.33 18.43 16.27
CA GLU A 46 11.41 18.74 14.85
C GLU A 46 10.13 18.23 14.17
N ALA A 47 9.44 19.13 13.46
CA ALA A 47 8.24 18.79 12.72
C ALA A 47 8.55 17.65 11.75
N TYR A 48 7.61 16.72 11.57
CA TYR A 48 7.79 15.59 10.65
C TYR A 48 8.16 16.09 9.25
N GLU A 49 9.38 15.79 8.81
CA GLU A 49 9.84 16.07 7.46
C GLU A 49 9.51 14.90 6.54
N PHE A 50 8.85 15.21 5.41
CA PHE A 50 8.60 14.23 4.36
C PHE A 50 9.93 13.78 3.76
N TYR A 51 10.21 12.49 3.80
CA TYR A 51 11.36 11.92 3.11
C TYR A 51 10.92 11.25 1.81
N TRP A 52 11.89 10.92 0.96
CA TRP A 52 11.62 10.38 -0.39
C TRP A 52 10.71 9.14 -0.42
N GLY A 53 10.75 8.29 0.62
CA GLY A 53 9.89 7.10 0.69
C GLY A 53 8.41 7.43 0.87
N ASP A 54 8.08 8.55 1.54
CA ASP A 54 6.69 8.98 1.70
C ASP A 54 6.07 9.37 0.35
N TYR A 55 6.83 10.13 -0.44
CA TYR A 55 6.44 10.47 -1.81
C TYR A 55 6.29 9.22 -2.67
N ALA A 56 7.19 8.24 -2.54
CA ALA A 56 7.10 6.97 -3.26
C ALA A 56 5.81 6.21 -2.91
N ILE A 57 5.44 6.15 -1.63
CA ILE A 57 4.20 5.49 -1.17
C ILE A 57 2.97 6.21 -1.72
N ILE A 58 2.90 7.54 -1.57
CA ILE A 58 1.76 8.35 -2.04
C ILE A 58 1.57 8.18 -3.55
N ILE A 59 2.64 8.36 -4.33
CA ILE A 59 2.58 8.27 -5.79
C ILE A 59 2.20 6.86 -6.22
N ALA A 60 2.80 5.82 -5.66
CA ALA A 60 2.49 4.44 -6.02
C ALA A 60 1.04 4.07 -5.69
N SER A 61 0.52 4.48 -4.53
CA SER A 61 -0.88 4.29 -4.13
C SER A 61 -1.86 4.96 -5.10
N VAL A 62 -1.58 6.20 -5.51
CA VAL A 62 -2.41 6.95 -6.48
C VAL A 62 -2.39 6.27 -7.85
N VAL A 63 -1.19 5.94 -8.35
CA VAL A 63 -1.01 5.32 -9.67
C VAL A 63 -1.74 3.98 -9.73
N LEU A 64 -1.62 3.13 -8.70
CA LEU A 64 -2.30 1.84 -8.65
C LEU A 64 -3.82 1.98 -8.61
N LEU A 65 -4.37 2.87 -7.77
CA LEU A 65 -5.81 3.09 -7.68
C LEU A 65 -6.39 3.54 -9.03
N ILE A 66 -5.77 4.55 -9.63
CA ILE A 66 -6.19 5.08 -10.93
C ILE A 66 -6.10 3.99 -12.00
N ALA A 67 -5.01 3.22 -12.04
CA ALA A 67 -4.82 2.15 -13.01
C ALA A 67 -5.91 1.05 -12.89
N TYR A 68 -6.30 0.68 -11.67
CA TYR A 68 -7.36 -0.31 -11.46
C TYR A 68 -8.76 0.24 -11.76
N LEU A 69 -9.06 1.49 -11.42
CA LEU A 69 -10.32 2.15 -11.79
C LEU A 69 -10.50 2.21 -13.31
N TYR A 70 -9.47 2.64 -14.03
CA TYR A 70 -9.48 2.62 -15.50
C TYR A 70 -9.65 1.21 -16.06
N SER A 71 -9.11 0.19 -15.39
CA SER A 71 -9.28 -1.20 -15.81
C SER A 71 -10.72 -1.73 -15.67
N ILE A 72 -11.57 -1.11 -14.85
CA ILE A 72 -13.01 -1.44 -14.74
C ILE A 72 -13.83 -0.66 -15.77
N TRP A 73 -13.54 0.62 -15.98
CA TRP A 73 -14.32 1.48 -16.89
C TRP A 73 -14.19 1.18 -18.39
N GLY A 74 -13.38 0.20 -18.78
CA GLY A 74 -13.56 -0.50 -20.07
C GLY A 74 -13.27 0.30 -21.33
N LYS A 75 -12.82 1.56 -21.26
CA LYS A 75 -12.26 2.25 -22.43
C LYS A 75 -10.95 1.53 -22.79
N LYS A 76 -10.85 1.04 -24.04
CA LYS A 76 -9.71 0.28 -24.61
C LYS A 76 -8.41 0.51 -23.84
N ALA A 77 -7.78 -0.55 -23.35
CA ALA A 77 -6.47 -0.46 -22.69
C ALA A 77 -5.56 0.42 -23.56
N HIS A 78 -5.21 1.61 -23.05
CA HIS A 78 -4.43 2.60 -23.80
C HIS A 78 -3.10 2.02 -24.27
N ILE A 79 -2.62 1.02 -23.53
CA ILE A 79 -1.45 0.21 -23.84
C ILE A 79 -1.94 -1.12 -24.40
N SER A 80 -1.83 -1.27 -25.72
CA SER A 80 -2.14 -2.53 -26.41
C SER A 80 -1.19 -3.66 -26.01
N ASN A 81 0.00 -3.34 -25.47
CA ASN A 81 1.00 -4.32 -25.09
C ASN A 81 0.83 -4.80 -23.64
N LYS A 82 0.45 -6.08 -23.47
CA LYS A 82 0.29 -6.75 -22.18
C LYS A 82 1.53 -6.64 -21.26
N TYR A 83 2.73 -6.65 -21.83
CA TYR A 83 3.98 -6.56 -21.07
C TYR A 83 4.23 -5.15 -20.53
N ALA A 84 3.94 -4.13 -21.32
CA ALA A 84 4.08 -2.74 -20.87
C ALA A 84 3.09 -2.42 -19.73
N ARG A 85 1.85 -2.90 -19.82
CA ARG A 85 0.88 -2.81 -18.71
C ARG A 85 1.39 -3.53 -17.46
N ALA A 86 1.90 -4.75 -17.61
CA ALA A 86 2.44 -5.53 -16.50
C ALA A 86 3.58 -4.78 -15.80
N VAL A 87 4.57 -4.27 -16.55
CA VAL A 87 5.69 -3.49 -16.00
C VAL A 87 5.22 -2.23 -15.28
N LEU A 88 4.25 -1.50 -15.86
CA LEU A 88 3.70 -0.28 -15.25
C LEU A 88 2.91 -0.53 -13.97
N MET A 89 2.35 -1.73 -13.76
CA MET A 89 1.72 -2.11 -12.50
C MET A 89 2.71 -2.73 -11.52
N LEU A 90 3.70 -3.47 -12.02
CA LEU A 90 4.71 -4.16 -11.19
C LEU A 90 5.66 -3.17 -10.53
N LEU A 91 6.09 -2.11 -11.24
CA LEU A 91 6.98 -1.09 -10.69
C LEU A 91 6.42 -0.43 -9.42
N PRO A 92 5.23 0.21 -9.43
CA PRO A 92 4.67 0.82 -8.22
C PRO A 92 4.41 -0.22 -7.12
N ALA A 93 4.03 -1.45 -7.46
CA ALA A 93 3.86 -2.52 -6.47
C ALA A 93 5.17 -2.93 -5.78
N LEU A 94 6.25 -3.08 -6.54
CA LEU A 94 7.58 -3.37 -6.00
C LEU A 94 8.12 -2.20 -5.16
N PHE A 95 7.86 -0.95 -5.57
CA PHE A 95 8.20 0.22 -4.78
C PHE A 95 7.45 0.24 -3.44
N LEU A 96 6.15 -0.03 -3.43
CA LEU A 96 5.37 -0.13 -2.19
C LEU A 96 5.95 -1.16 -1.24
N ILE A 97 6.21 -2.38 -1.73
CA ILE A 97 6.77 -3.46 -0.91
C ILE A 97 8.17 -3.07 -0.41
N GLY A 98 9.04 -2.59 -1.31
CA GLY A 98 10.43 -2.29 -0.98
C GLY A 98 10.57 -1.17 0.06
N VAL A 99 9.82 -0.08 -0.08
CA VAL A 99 9.84 1.03 0.88
C VAL A 99 9.28 0.58 2.23
N GLN A 100 8.17 -0.16 2.24
CA GLN A 100 7.54 -0.60 3.49
C GLN A 100 8.35 -1.67 4.22
N LEU A 101 8.98 -2.61 3.52
CA LEU A 101 9.90 -3.57 4.13
C LEU A 101 11.11 -2.87 4.78
N ARG A 102 11.61 -1.80 4.15
CA ARG A 102 12.65 -0.97 4.76
C ARG A 102 12.15 -0.25 6.01
N GLN A 103 10.92 0.26 6.02
CA GLN A 103 10.32 0.85 7.23
C GLN A 103 10.20 -0.18 8.37
N VAL A 104 9.78 -1.41 8.05
CA VAL A 104 9.71 -2.51 9.03
C VAL A 104 11.09 -2.81 9.61
N ASP A 105 12.12 -2.96 8.76
CA ASP A 105 13.49 -3.22 9.20
C ASP A 105 14.03 -2.09 10.11
N LEU A 106 13.80 -0.83 9.73
CA LEU A 106 14.18 0.33 10.56
C LEU A 106 13.44 0.33 11.91
N THR A 107 12.15 0.00 11.90
CA THR A 107 11.32 -0.07 13.12
C THR A 107 11.84 -1.16 14.06
N ILE A 108 12.15 -2.34 13.54
CA ILE A 108 12.72 -3.45 14.31
C ILE A 108 14.09 -3.06 14.89
N LYS A 109 14.96 -2.44 14.10
CA LYS A 109 16.28 -1.97 14.54
C LYS A 109 16.16 -0.92 15.65
N PHE A 110 15.27 0.05 15.48
CA PHE A 110 15.02 1.07 16.50
C PHE A 110 14.51 0.44 17.80
N ALA A 111 13.53 -0.46 17.70
CA ALA A 111 12.98 -1.15 18.86
C ALA A 111 14.05 -1.98 19.60
N LYS A 112 14.94 -2.65 18.86
CA LYS A 112 16.10 -3.36 19.42
C LYS A 112 17.05 -2.41 20.15
N MET A 113 17.41 -1.27 19.58
CA MET A 113 18.26 -0.27 20.24
C MET A 113 17.64 0.27 21.54
N VAL A 114 16.34 0.53 21.54
CA VAL A 114 15.61 1.00 22.73
C VAL A 114 15.61 -0.07 23.83
N ASN A 115 15.39 -1.34 23.46
CA ASN A 115 15.38 -2.44 24.43
C ASN A 115 16.78 -2.70 25.01
N GLU A 116 17.84 -2.59 24.19
CA GLU A 116 19.22 -2.69 24.63
C GLU A 116 19.65 -1.53 25.54
N SER A 117 19.12 -0.31 25.31
CA SER A 117 19.46 0.88 26.09
C SER A 117 18.66 1.04 27.39
N ARG A 118 17.52 0.34 27.55
CA ARG A 118 16.68 0.38 28.77
C ARG A 118 16.22 -1.03 29.21
N PRO A 119 17.14 -1.88 29.72
CA PRO A 119 16.84 -3.28 30.03
C PRO A 119 15.86 -3.49 31.20
N SER A 120 15.70 -2.52 32.10
CA SER A 120 14.79 -2.61 33.26
C SER A 120 13.31 -2.38 32.91
N SER A 121 13.02 -1.95 31.69
CA SER A 121 11.67 -1.79 31.14
C SER A 121 11.65 -2.49 29.79
N ALA A 122 11.84 -3.82 29.81
CA ALA A 122 11.77 -4.64 28.62
C ALA A 122 10.38 -4.47 28.00
N LEU A 123 10.27 -3.56 27.03
CA LEU A 123 9.08 -3.48 26.19
C LEU A 123 9.01 -4.84 25.50
N GLN A 124 7.98 -5.62 25.81
CA GLN A 124 7.58 -6.70 24.93
C GLN A 124 7.15 -6.04 23.62
N ILE A 125 8.10 -5.98 22.68
CA ILE A 125 7.84 -5.49 21.33
C ILE A 125 7.13 -6.62 20.61
N GLU A 126 5.81 -6.67 20.76
CA GLU A 126 4.99 -7.45 19.85
C GLU A 126 4.89 -6.66 18.53
N PRO A 127 5.49 -7.13 17.43
CA PRO A 127 5.33 -6.48 16.15
C PRO A 127 3.83 -6.48 15.81
N PHE A 128 3.29 -5.32 15.44
CA PHE A 128 1.88 -5.10 15.09
C PHE A 128 0.86 -5.16 16.24
N SER A 129 1.30 -5.11 17.51
CA SER A 129 0.38 -4.96 18.65
C SER A 129 0.14 -3.49 18.96
N CYS A 130 -1.13 -3.09 18.96
CA CYS A 130 -1.57 -1.75 19.37
C CYS A 130 -2.44 -1.80 20.63
N ALA A 131 -2.37 -2.92 21.36
CA ALA A 131 -3.06 -3.09 22.63
C ALA A 131 -2.22 -2.46 23.74
N ASN A 132 -2.82 -1.54 24.50
CA ASN A 132 -2.24 -1.03 25.73
C ASN A 132 -2.35 -2.08 26.84
N SER A 133 -1.66 -1.86 27.97
CA SER A 133 -1.74 -2.70 29.18
C SER A 133 -3.16 -2.97 29.66
N ASP A 134 -4.08 -2.06 29.33
CA ASP A 134 -5.49 -2.11 29.73
C ASP A 134 -6.39 -2.78 28.69
N GLY A 135 -5.81 -3.35 27.62
CA GLY A 135 -6.54 -3.98 26.51
C GLY A 135 -7.21 -3.00 25.53
N SER A 136 -7.06 -1.69 25.74
CA SER A 136 -7.56 -0.67 24.80
C SER A 136 -6.66 -0.58 23.56
N VAL A 137 -7.27 -0.43 22.38
CA VAL A 137 -6.55 -0.28 21.11
C VAL A 137 -6.31 1.20 20.83
N ASP A 138 -5.05 1.61 20.71
CA ASP A 138 -4.73 2.98 20.30
C ASP A 138 -4.97 3.15 18.79
N ALA A 139 -5.91 4.03 18.44
CA ALA A 139 -6.25 4.35 17.06
C ALA A 139 -5.06 4.91 16.27
N LYS A 140 -4.15 5.67 16.92
CA LYS A 140 -2.95 6.21 16.27
C LYS A 140 -1.99 5.09 15.89
N CYS A 141 -1.75 4.17 16.83
CA CYS A 141 -0.92 2.98 16.57
C CYS A 141 -1.53 2.12 15.46
N SER A 142 -2.84 1.85 15.53
CA SER A 142 -3.53 1.02 14.53
C SER A 142 -3.41 1.61 13.13
N LEU A 143 -3.56 2.93 13.01
CA LEU A 143 -3.38 3.64 11.74
C LEU A 143 -1.94 3.53 11.22
N MET A 144 -0.94 3.70 12.09
CA MET A 144 0.48 3.61 11.74
C MET A 144 0.86 2.19 11.29
N MET A 145 0.39 1.16 11.99
CA MET A 145 0.60 -0.24 11.61
C MET A 145 -0.11 -0.57 10.29
N SER A 146 -1.34 -0.09 10.12
CA SER A 146 -2.12 -0.27 8.88
C SER A 146 -1.43 0.39 7.68
N HIS A 147 -0.82 1.55 7.88
CA HIS A 147 -0.05 2.26 6.85
C HIS A 147 1.21 1.50 6.42
N ILE A 148 1.74 0.59 7.24
CA ILE A 148 2.86 -0.28 6.87
C ILE A 148 2.36 -1.56 6.19
N PHE A 149 1.36 -2.21 6.80
CA PHE A 149 0.91 -3.55 6.38
C PHE A 149 0.09 -3.53 5.09
N VAL A 150 -0.88 -2.62 4.97
CA VAL A 150 -1.82 -2.62 3.84
C VAL A 150 -1.14 -2.36 2.49
N PRO A 151 -0.15 -1.45 2.36
CA PRO A 151 0.53 -1.28 1.08
C PRO A 151 1.38 -2.49 0.68
N VAL A 152 1.95 -3.23 1.65
CA VAL A 152 2.66 -4.49 1.38
C VAL A 152 1.68 -5.52 0.82
N VAL A 153 0.54 -5.71 1.48
CA VAL A 153 -0.53 -6.61 1.00
C VAL A 153 -0.97 -6.21 -0.40
N THR A 154 -1.22 -4.91 -0.62
CA THR A 154 -1.63 -4.37 -1.92
C THR A 154 -0.59 -4.68 -3.01
N GLY A 155 0.70 -4.48 -2.72
CA GLY A 155 1.78 -4.81 -3.63
C GLY A 155 1.79 -6.31 -4.00
N PHE A 156 1.63 -7.21 -3.02
CA PHE A 156 1.57 -8.65 -3.29
C PHE A 156 0.38 -9.03 -4.16
N PHE A 157 -0.81 -8.51 -3.85
CA PHE A 157 -2.00 -8.74 -4.65
C PHE A 157 -1.83 -8.24 -6.10
N THR A 158 -1.16 -7.09 -6.29
CA THR A 158 -0.83 -6.58 -7.62
C THR A 158 0.15 -7.50 -8.36
N ILE A 159 1.18 -8.02 -7.70
CA ILE A 159 2.12 -8.98 -8.32
C ILE A 159 1.37 -10.25 -8.73
N ILE A 160 0.48 -10.77 -7.89
CA ILE A 160 -0.35 -11.95 -8.20
C ILE A 160 -1.24 -11.67 -9.42
N GLU A 161 -1.90 -10.51 -9.49
CA GLU A 161 -2.74 -10.15 -10.64
C GLU A 161 -1.92 -10.05 -11.93
N VAL A 162 -0.74 -9.42 -11.87
CA VAL A 162 0.17 -9.34 -13.01
C VAL A 162 0.64 -10.73 -13.45
N ALA A 163 1.00 -11.61 -12.52
CA ALA A 163 1.38 -12.99 -12.84
C ALA A 163 0.22 -13.75 -13.51
N VAL A 164 -0.99 -13.71 -12.92
CA VAL A 164 -2.18 -14.37 -13.47
C VAL A 164 -2.53 -13.84 -14.85
N THR A 165 -2.44 -12.53 -15.09
CA THR A 165 -2.73 -11.93 -16.40
C THR A 165 -1.66 -12.23 -17.45
N LEU A 166 -0.39 -12.41 -17.06
CA LEU A 166 0.66 -12.86 -17.96
C LEU A 166 0.51 -14.33 -18.36
N PHE A 167 0.23 -15.23 -17.38
CA PHE A 167 0.11 -16.67 -17.63
C PHE A 167 -1.19 -17.06 -18.35
N ARG A 168 -2.33 -16.42 -18.04
CA ARG A 168 -3.61 -16.69 -18.73
C ARG A 168 -3.80 -15.89 -20.02
N GLY A 169 -2.86 -15.01 -20.36
CA GLY A 169 -2.93 -14.13 -21.53
C GLY A 169 -3.85 -12.92 -21.34
N SER A 170 -3.71 -11.92 -22.22
CA SER A 170 -4.67 -10.82 -22.31
C SER A 170 -6.00 -11.38 -22.78
N LEU A 171 -6.99 -11.47 -21.88
CA LEU A 171 -8.38 -11.84 -22.21
C LEU A 171 -9.14 -10.68 -22.87
N GLN A 172 -8.46 -9.91 -23.71
CA GLN A 172 -9.15 -9.09 -24.69
C GLN A 172 -9.79 -10.04 -25.70
N PRO A 173 -11.07 -9.82 -26.08
CA PRO A 173 -11.63 -10.51 -27.22
C PRO A 173 -10.73 -10.18 -28.42
N THR A 174 -10.11 -11.22 -28.98
CA THR A 174 -9.43 -11.11 -30.27
C THR A 174 -10.46 -10.68 -31.32
N PRO A 175 -10.12 -9.79 -32.26
CA PRO A 175 -11.03 -9.39 -33.34
C PRO A 175 -11.53 -10.54 -34.23
N ALA A 176 -10.97 -11.75 -34.05
CA ALA A 176 -11.35 -12.96 -34.76
C ALA A 176 -12.73 -13.51 -34.38
N ASP A 177 -13.34 -13.07 -33.28
CA ASP A 177 -14.70 -13.51 -32.87
C ASP A 177 -15.85 -12.71 -33.54
N ASN A 178 -15.55 -11.85 -34.52
CA ASN A 178 -16.57 -11.07 -35.27
C ASN A 178 -16.64 -11.43 -36.76
N ILE A 179 -16.13 -12.59 -37.17
CA ILE A 179 -16.32 -13.13 -38.53
C ILE A 179 -17.14 -14.41 -38.41
N GLU A 180 -18.20 -14.50 -39.21
CA GLU A 180 -19.34 -15.43 -39.13
C GLU A 180 -20.40 -14.93 -38.13
N ILE A 181 -21.53 -14.38 -38.58
CA ILE A 181 -22.52 -15.04 -39.44
C ILE A 181 -22.95 -14.09 -40.57
N LYS A 182 -22.91 -14.61 -41.80
CA LYS A 182 -23.58 -14.06 -42.99
C LYS A 182 -24.74 -14.98 -43.35
#